data_AF-A0A1I6ET96-F1
#
_entry.id   AF-A0A1I6ET96-F1
#
_cell.length_a   1.000
_cell.length_b   1.000
_cell.length_c   1.000
_cell.angle_alpha   90.00
_cell.angle_beta   90.00
_cell.angle_gamma   90.00
#
_symmetry.space_group_name_H-M   'P 1'
#
loop_
_entity.id
_entity.type
_entity.pdbx_description
1 polymer ?
#
loop_
_entity_poly.entity_id
_entity_poly.type
_entity_poly.pdbx_seq_one_letter_code
_entity_poly.pdbx_strand_id
1 'polypeptide(L)'
;MKVLALAALLSTTVVAPVQEFSFEAEANAWPVHGRSAHWSAPTEEIRVGLRRSDNTIRIHAEYNGLRDYLLVELRRHDGELITAGSHHDEQVRVFGDGYVCTDDTADFTVDRVEYNADGWTDVFAASITHTCGDQPFNAFRARVDFNR
;
A
#
# COMPACT_ATOMS: atom_id res chain seq x y z
N MET A 1 -8.51 -47.61 -37.36
CA MET A 1 -7.77 -46.34 -37.23
C MET A 1 -8.07 -45.79 -35.84
N LYS A 2 -7.07 -45.70 -34.94
CA LYS A 2 -7.24 -45.19 -33.57
C LYS A 2 -6.78 -43.74 -33.54
N VAL A 3 -7.69 -42.82 -33.28
CA VAL A 3 -7.39 -41.41 -33.00
C VAL A 3 -7.03 -41.33 -31.51
N LEU A 4 -5.77 -41.01 -31.20
CA LEU A 4 -5.38 -40.63 -29.84
C LEU A 4 -5.69 -39.13 -29.68
N ALA A 5 -6.64 -38.81 -28.81
CA ALA A 5 -6.85 -37.46 -28.32
C ALA A 5 -5.79 -37.14 -27.27
N LEU A 6 -4.90 -36.18 -27.55
CA LEU A 6 -4.02 -35.57 -26.56
C LEU A 6 -4.86 -34.58 -25.74
N ALA A 7 -5.17 -34.92 -24.48
CA ALA A 7 -5.69 -33.96 -23.53
C ALA A 7 -4.50 -33.13 -22.99
N ALA A 8 -4.42 -31.86 -23.38
CA ALA A 8 -3.47 -30.92 -22.81
C ALA A 8 -3.97 -30.49 -21.42
N LEU A 9 -3.24 -30.90 -20.37
CA LEU A 9 -3.45 -30.42 -19.01
C LEU A 9 -2.96 -28.97 -18.91
N LEU A 10 -3.88 -28.02 -18.93
CA LEU A 10 -3.62 -26.64 -18.53
C LEU A 10 -3.33 -26.64 -17.03
N SER A 11 -2.07 -26.46 -16.66
CA SER A 11 -1.68 -26.19 -15.29
C SER A 11 -2.02 -24.74 -14.99
N THR A 12 -3.12 -24.49 -14.27
CA THR A 12 -3.41 -23.17 -13.70
C THR A 12 -2.50 -22.97 -12.50
N THR A 13 -1.46 -22.16 -12.66
CA THR A 13 -0.62 -21.70 -11.54
C THR A 13 -1.50 -20.87 -10.62
N VAL A 14 -1.83 -21.40 -9.44
CA VAL A 14 -2.49 -20.62 -8.39
C VAL A 14 -1.43 -19.69 -7.80
N VAL A 15 -1.53 -18.39 -8.10
CA VAL A 15 -0.73 -17.38 -7.40
C VAL A 15 -1.25 -17.33 -5.98
N ALA A 16 -0.41 -17.62 -4.99
CA ALA A 16 -0.79 -17.50 -3.59
C ALA A 16 -1.10 -16.02 -3.28
N PRO A 17 -2.09 -15.73 -2.42
CA PRO A 17 -2.31 -14.36 -1.96
C PRO A 17 -1.04 -13.87 -1.26
N VAL A 18 -0.67 -12.62 -1.55
CA VAL A 18 0.48 -11.94 -0.95
C VAL A 18 -0.07 -10.74 -0.22
N GLN A 19 0.24 -10.62 1.06
CA GLN A 19 -0.10 -9.43 1.83
C GLN A 19 1.12 -9.09 2.66
N GLU A 20 1.91 -8.15 2.13
CA GLU A 20 3.12 -7.67 2.74
C GLU A 20 3.09 -6.14 2.77
N PHE A 21 3.49 -5.60 3.91
CA PHE A 21 3.72 -4.18 4.07
C PHE A 21 5.00 -4.00 4.87
N SER A 22 5.84 -3.05 4.47
CA SER A 22 7.03 -2.70 5.24
C SER A 22 7.31 -1.22 5.12
N PHE A 23 7.94 -0.67 6.15
CA PHE A 23 8.49 0.67 6.07
C PHE A 23 9.80 0.80 6.82
N GLU A 24 10.56 1.79 6.40
CA GLU A 24 11.71 2.32 7.11
C GLU A 24 11.53 3.83 7.24
N ALA A 25 11.81 4.36 8.41
CA ALA A 25 11.68 5.77 8.70
C ALA A 25 13.01 6.33 9.19
N GLU A 26 13.38 7.51 8.71
CA GLU A 26 14.52 8.25 9.24
C GLU A 26 14.19 8.85 10.62
N ALA A 27 15.21 9.32 11.35
CA ALA A 27 15.07 9.72 12.76
C ALA A 27 14.00 10.79 13.00
N ASN A 28 13.83 11.74 12.07
CA ASN A 28 12.87 12.84 12.17
C ASN A 28 11.58 12.60 11.37
N ALA A 29 11.36 11.37 10.87
CA ALA A 29 10.17 11.02 10.10
C ALA A 29 8.94 10.86 11.02
N TRP A 30 8.30 11.98 11.36
CA TRP A 30 7.05 12.00 12.11
C TRP A 30 5.93 11.32 11.30
N PRO A 31 5.08 10.45 11.90
CA PRO A 31 4.92 10.20 13.34
C PRO A 31 5.71 9.01 13.91
N VAL A 32 6.54 8.33 13.11
CA VAL A 32 7.13 7.03 13.48
C VAL A 32 8.60 7.08 13.89
N HIS A 33 9.32 8.18 13.70
CA HIS A 33 10.62 8.48 14.33
C HIS A 33 11.67 7.37 14.33
N GLY A 34 12.34 7.13 13.20
CA GLY A 34 13.44 6.15 13.17
C GLY A 34 13.01 4.69 13.30
N ARG A 35 11.69 4.43 13.42
CA ARG A 35 11.16 3.06 13.46
C ARG A 35 11.19 2.45 12.06
N SER A 36 11.23 1.12 12.05
CA SER A 36 10.93 0.29 10.89
C SER A 36 10.02 -0.84 11.37
N ALA A 37 9.16 -1.32 10.50
CA ALA A 37 8.34 -2.49 10.78
C ALA A 37 7.95 -3.20 9.49
N HIS A 38 7.53 -4.45 9.64
CA HIS A 38 7.07 -5.31 8.56
C HIS A 38 5.85 -6.07 9.04
N TRP A 39 4.83 -6.12 8.19
CA TRP A 39 3.62 -6.90 8.37
C TRP A 39 3.56 -7.96 7.28
N SER A 40 3.19 -9.17 7.67
CA SER A 40 2.96 -10.27 6.73
C SER A 40 1.80 -11.16 7.14
N ALA A 41 0.91 -11.43 6.19
CA ALA A 41 -0.12 -12.46 6.38
C ALA A 41 0.51 -13.87 6.43
N PRO A 42 -0.13 -14.84 7.11
CA PRO A 42 -1.44 -14.76 7.75
C PRO A 42 -1.41 -14.29 9.22
N THR A 43 -0.23 -14.02 9.78
CA THR A 43 -0.08 -13.70 11.21
C THR A 43 -0.59 -12.30 11.53
N GLU A 44 -0.34 -11.36 10.62
CA GLU A 44 -0.68 -9.96 10.76
C GLU A 44 -1.65 -9.55 9.64
N GLU A 45 -2.61 -8.68 9.97
CA GLU A 45 -3.65 -8.30 9.03
C GLU A 45 -3.25 -7.02 8.29
N ILE A 46 -3.30 -7.08 6.95
CA ILE A 46 -3.14 -5.92 6.09
C ILE A 46 -4.44 -5.74 5.31
N ARG A 47 -4.92 -4.50 5.21
CA ARG A 47 -6.09 -4.16 4.39
C ARG A 47 -5.77 -3.00 3.47
N VAL A 48 -6.07 -3.15 2.19
CA VAL A 48 -6.01 -2.05 1.22
C VAL A 48 -7.40 -1.78 0.68
N GLY A 49 -7.82 -0.52 0.67
CA GLY A 49 -9.15 -0.15 0.18
C GLY A 49 -9.24 1.28 -0.34
N LEU A 50 -10.25 1.54 -1.16
CA LEU A 50 -10.56 2.87 -1.67
C LEU A 50 -11.61 3.55 -0.80
N ARG A 51 -11.33 4.77 -0.35
CA ARG A 51 -12.36 5.68 0.15
C ARG A 51 -13.02 6.37 -1.05
N ARG A 52 -14.19 5.87 -1.44
CA ARG A 52 -14.93 6.33 -2.64
C ARG A 52 -15.32 7.81 -2.64
N SER A 53 -15.39 8.47 -1.48
CA SER A 53 -15.78 9.88 -1.40
C SER A 53 -14.75 10.84 -2.00
N ASP A 54 -13.47 10.44 -2.03
CA ASP A 54 -12.36 11.29 -2.48
C ASP A 54 -11.23 10.51 -3.18
N ASN A 55 -11.54 9.29 -3.65
CA ASN A 55 -10.61 8.40 -4.35
C ASN A 55 -9.28 8.13 -3.62
N THR A 56 -9.28 8.17 -2.29
CA THR A 56 -8.09 7.91 -1.47
C THR A 56 -7.85 6.41 -1.32
N ILE A 57 -6.66 5.93 -1.67
CA ILE A 57 -6.21 4.58 -1.29
C ILE A 57 -5.78 4.60 0.17
N ARG A 58 -6.27 3.64 0.96
CA ARG A 58 -5.97 3.47 2.39
C ARG A 58 -5.31 2.12 2.60
N ILE A 59 -4.08 2.14 3.12
CA ILE A 59 -3.28 0.96 3.44
C ILE A 59 -3.23 0.86 4.96
N HIS A 60 -3.91 -0.13 5.51
CA HIS A 60 -3.96 -0.42 6.93
C HIS A 60 -3.03 -1.59 7.22
N ALA A 61 -2.09 -1.40 8.14
CA ALA A 61 -1.29 -2.48 8.71
C ALA A 61 -1.69 -2.62 10.19
N GLU A 62 -2.38 -3.72 10.52
CA GLU A 62 -3.02 -3.93 11.83
C GLU A 62 -2.46 -5.16 12.57
N TYR A 63 -2.52 -5.09 13.91
CA TYR A 63 -2.19 -6.07 14.98
C TYR A 63 -0.79 -5.90 15.59
N ASN A 64 -0.56 -5.79 16.92
CA ASN A 64 -1.15 -6.40 18.13
C ASN A 64 -1.87 -5.40 19.06
N GLY A 65 -3.15 -5.66 19.40
CA GLY A 65 -3.84 -4.96 20.50
C GLY A 65 -4.05 -3.43 20.33
N LEU A 66 -4.17 -2.94 19.10
CA LEU A 66 -4.38 -1.52 18.73
C LEU A 66 -3.24 -0.56 19.10
N ARG A 67 -2.07 -1.05 19.52
CA ARG A 67 -0.93 -0.19 19.94
C ARG A 67 0.03 0.19 18.81
N ASP A 68 0.07 -0.57 17.72
CA ASP A 68 0.96 -0.34 16.57
C ASP A 68 0.18 -0.13 15.25
N TYR A 69 -0.94 0.59 15.32
CA TYR A 69 -1.73 0.90 14.13
C TYR A 69 -0.97 1.87 13.22
N LEU A 70 -0.67 1.43 11.99
CA LEU A 70 -0.19 2.31 10.93
C LEU A 70 -1.22 2.37 9.80
N LEU A 71 -1.55 3.59 9.39
CA LEU A 71 -2.36 3.84 8.19
C LEU A 71 -1.59 4.77 7.26
N VAL A 72 -1.50 4.39 6.00
CA VAL A 72 -1.02 5.25 4.91
C VAL A 72 -2.17 5.57 3.98
N GLU A 73 -2.42 6.85 3.73
CA GLU A 73 -3.39 7.32 2.74
C GLU A 73 -2.65 7.95 1.56
N LEU A 74 -3.02 7.55 0.34
CA LEU A 74 -2.52 8.11 -0.92
C LEU A 74 -3.69 8.76 -1.66
N ARG A 75 -3.51 9.99 -2.12
CA ARG A 75 -4.57 10.72 -2.84
C ARG A 75 -3.96 11.63 -3.91
N ARG A 76 -4.57 11.62 -5.10
CA ARG A 76 -4.28 12.61 -6.14
C ARG A 76 -4.95 13.95 -5.84
N HIS A 77 -4.27 15.06 -6.06
CA HIS A 77 -4.83 16.40 -5.83
C HIS A 77 -5.97 16.73 -6.79
N ASP A 78 -5.95 16.18 -8.01
CA ASP A 78 -7.04 16.32 -8.98
C ASP A 78 -8.28 15.50 -8.63
N GLY A 79 -8.19 14.65 -7.60
CA GLY A 79 -9.28 13.80 -7.13
C GLY A 79 -9.62 12.63 -8.05
N GLU A 80 -8.82 12.37 -9.09
CA GLU A 80 -8.99 11.18 -9.92
C GLU A 80 -8.57 9.90 -9.17
N LEU A 81 -8.99 8.75 -9.70
CA LEU A 81 -8.50 7.47 -9.22
C LEU A 81 -7.00 7.34 -9.43
N ILE A 82 -6.32 6.74 -8.46
CA ILE A 82 -4.93 6.31 -8.60
C ILE A 82 -4.88 5.13 -9.56
N THR A 83 -4.03 5.22 -10.58
CA THR A 83 -3.75 4.16 -11.55
C THR A 83 -2.30 3.71 -11.45
N ALA A 84 -1.94 2.65 -12.16
CA ALA A 84 -0.53 2.25 -12.25
C ALA A 84 0.30 3.34 -12.95
N GLY A 85 1.51 3.59 -12.45
CA GLY A 85 2.40 4.66 -12.90
C GLY A 85 3.06 5.43 -11.75
N SER A 86 3.88 6.41 -12.11
CA SER A 86 4.45 7.36 -11.15
C SER A 86 3.49 8.53 -10.94
N HIS A 87 3.34 8.91 -9.68
CA HIS A 87 2.55 10.04 -9.22
C HIS A 87 3.48 10.98 -8.47
N HIS A 88 3.45 12.26 -8.85
CA HIS A 88 4.39 13.26 -8.36
C HIS A 88 3.65 14.45 -7.79
N ASP A 89 4.24 15.09 -6.78
CA ASP A 89 3.67 16.25 -6.10
C ASP A 89 2.25 15.97 -5.56
N GLU A 90 1.98 14.77 -5.06
CA GLU A 90 0.67 14.33 -4.59
C GLU A 90 0.55 14.32 -3.06
N GLN A 91 -0.65 14.03 -2.56
CA GLN A 91 -0.88 13.93 -1.12
C GLN A 91 -0.61 12.51 -0.60
N VAL A 92 0.30 12.41 0.37
CA VAL A 92 0.47 11.23 1.21
C VAL A 92 0.27 11.59 2.68
N ARG A 93 -0.53 10.79 3.38
CA ARG A 93 -0.70 10.90 4.83
C ARG A 93 -0.23 9.64 5.53
N VAL A 94 0.57 9.82 6.57
CA VAL A 94 1.01 8.73 7.43
C VAL A 94 0.44 8.94 8.82
N PHE A 95 -0.33 7.98 9.29
CA PHE A 95 -0.91 7.92 10.62
C PHE A 95 -0.19 6.87 11.44
N GLY A 96 0.20 7.21 12.66
CA GLY A 96 0.87 6.31 13.60
C GLY A 96 0.79 6.86 15.02
N ASP A 97 0.66 5.99 16.01
CA ASP A 97 0.63 6.33 17.44
C ASP A 97 -0.41 7.42 17.82
N GLY A 98 -1.53 7.49 17.10
CA GLY A 98 -2.59 8.50 17.31
C GLY A 98 -2.30 9.87 16.67
N TYR A 99 -1.20 10.00 15.95
CA TYR A 99 -0.81 11.20 15.23
C TYR A 99 -0.90 11.02 13.72
N VAL A 100 -0.85 12.14 12.99
CA VAL A 100 -0.84 12.17 11.52
C VAL A 100 0.21 13.15 11.02
N CYS A 101 0.89 12.80 9.94
CA CYS A 101 1.55 13.75 9.06
C CYS A 101 0.88 13.76 7.69
N THR A 102 0.80 14.94 7.07
CA THR A 102 0.44 15.11 5.66
C THR A 102 1.63 15.72 4.93
N ASP A 103 2.02 15.10 3.82
CA ASP A 103 2.92 15.67 2.81
C ASP A 103 2.08 15.87 1.55
N ASP A 104 1.97 17.11 1.09
CA ASP A 104 1.21 17.49 -0.10
C ASP A 104 2.10 17.56 -1.36
N THR A 105 3.37 17.16 -1.24
CA THR A 105 4.40 17.18 -2.28
C THR A 105 5.07 15.81 -2.42
N ALA A 106 4.37 14.74 -2.03
CA ALA A 106 4.92 13.41 -1.96
C ALA A 106 4.90 12.71 -3.33
N ASP A 107 5.91 11.86 -3.53
CA ASP A 107 6.05 11.03 -4.72
C ASP A 107 5.76 9.57 -4.38
N PHE A 108 4.99 8.91 -5.24
CA PHE A 108 4.80 7.46 -5.16
C PHE A 108 4.67 6.79 -6.52
N THR A 109 5.03 5.51 -6.58
CA THR A 109 4.89 4.68 -7.78
C THR A 109 3.94 3.53 -7.51
N VAL A 110 2.90 3.38 -8.33
CA VAL A 110 1.99 2.24 -8.27
C VAL A 110 2.36 1.28 -9.39
N ASP A 111 2.86 0.10 -9.03
CA ASP A 111 3.24 -0.94 -9.98
C ASP A 111 2.00 -1.69 -10.50
N ARG A 112 1.03 -1.95 -9.60
CA ARG A 112 -0.23 -2.63 -9.91
C ARG A 112 -1.36 -2.06 -9.06
N VAL A 113 -2.52 -1.86 -9.67
CA VAL A 113 -3.76 -1.56 -8.95
C VAL A 113 -4.95 -2.16 -9.69
N GLU A 114 -5.74 -2.95 -8.99
CA GLU A 114 -7.00 -3.50 -9.49
C GLU A 114 -8.13 -3.22 -8.49
N TYR A 115 -9.17 -2.56 -8.98
CA TYR A 115 -10.36 -2.24 -8.20
C TYR A 115 -11.46 -3.25 -8.51
N ASN A 116 -12.16 -3.71 -7.48
CA ASN A 116 -13.33 -4.56 -7.66
C ASN A 116 -14.64 -3.77 -7.73
N ALA A 117 -15.74 -4.48 -7.97
CA ALA A 117 -17.08 -3.89 -8.09
C ALA A 117 -17.53 -3.11 -6.83
N ASP A 118 -17.05 -3.53 -5.66
CA ASP A 118 -17.30 -2.89 -4.37
C ASP A 118 -16.32 -1.74 -4.08
N GLY A 119 -15.41 -1.48 -5.02
CA GLY A 119 -14.43 -0.40 -4.97
C GLY A 119 -13.31 -0.66 -3.97
N TRP A 120 -13.19 -1.88 -3.45
CA TRP A 120 -11.98 -2.27 -2.74
C TRP A 120 -10.88 -2.56 -3.75
N THR A 121 -9.65 -2.52 -3.27
CA THR A 121 -8.49 -2.86 -4.07
C THR A 121 -8.18 -4.34 -3.85
N ASP A 122 -8.32 -5.16 -4.88
CA ASP A 122 -7.98 -6.60 -4.81
C ASP A 122 -6.48 -6.81 -5.00
N VAL A 123 -5.85 -5.95 -5.81
CA VAL A 123 -4.41 -5.95 -6.07
C VAL A 123 -3.87 -4.54 -5.88
N PHE A 124 -2.84 -4.36 -5.06
CA PHE A 124 -2.13 -3.10 -4.89
C PHE A 124 -0.64 -3.33 -4.65
N ALA A 125 0.22 -2.72 -5.46
CA ALA A 125 1.66 -2.73 -5.25
C ALA A 125 2.26 -1.32 -5.44
N ALA A 126 3.03 -0.85 -4.45
CA ALA A 126 3.68 0.46 -4.39
C ALA A 126 4.80 0.45 -3.32
N SER A 127 5.67 1.44 -3.07
CA SER A 127 6.03 2.57 -3.90
C SER A 127 6.08 3.92 -3.23
N ILE A 128 6.16 4.06 -1.90
CA ILE A 128 5.81 5.34 -1.27
C ILE A 128 7.02 6.00 -0.63
N THR A 129 7.27 7.27 -0.96
CA THR A 129 8.14 8.16 -0.19
C THR A 129 7.32 9.33 0.33
N HIS A 130 7.49 9.63 1.61
CA HIS A 130 6.81 10.72 2.29
C HIS A 130 7.85 11.47 3.11
N THR A 131 7.79 12.80 3.09
CA THR A 131 8.65 13.66 3.89
C THR A 131 7.81 14.61 4.71
N CYS A 132 7.82 14.40 6.02
CA CYS A 132 7.05 15.25 6.93
C CYS A 132 7.81 16.55 7.25
N GLY A 133 7.47 17.65 6.57
CA GLY A 133 8.07 18.96 6.79
C GLY A 133 9.51 19.11 6.25
N ASP A 134 10.21 20.15 6.69
CA ASP A 134 11.51 20.54 6.10
C ASP A 134 12.72 20.18 6.97
N GLN A 135 12.59 19.18 7.84
CA GLN A 135 13.70 18.75 8.69
C GLN A 135 14.62 17.78 7.93
N PRO A 136 15.94 17.82 8.16
CA PRO A 136 16.82 16.79 7.62
C PRO A 136 16.48 15.42 8.22
N PHE A 137 16.72 14.35 7.46
CA PHE A 137 16.52 12.96 7.91
C PHE A 137 15.07 12.67 8.35
N ASN A 138 14.09 13.07 7.54
CA ASN A 138 12.66 12.97 7.86
C ASN A 138 11.85 12.09 6.89
N ALA A 139 12.51 11.29 6.06
CA ALA A 139 11.83 10.46 5.10
C ALA A 139 11.21 9.20 5.73
N PHE A 140 9.97 8.94 5.35
CA PHE A 140 9.28 7.66 5.51
C PHE A 140 9.25 6.96 4.15
N ARG A 141 9.66 5.69 4.11
CA ARG A 141 9.70 4.88 2.88
C ARG A 141 8.94 3.60 3.11
N ALA A 142 7.94 3.33 2.27
CA ALA A 142 7.13 2.13 2.39
C ALA A 142 7.00 1.33 1.10
N ARG A 143 6.86 0.02 1.30
CA ARG A 143 6.54 -0.96 0.27
C ARG A 143 5.30 -1.73 0.70
N VAL A 144 4.41 -1.95 -0.25
CA VAL A 144 3.21 -2.76 -0.14
C VAL A 144 3.16 -3.69 -1.34
N ASP A 145 2.92 -4.97 -1.09
CA ASP A 145 2.47 -5.93 -2.10
C ASP A 145 1.24 -6.64 -1.53
N PHE A 146 0.09 -6.31 -2.12
CA PHE A 146 -1.21 -6.78 -1.68
C PHE A 146 -1.92 -7.44 -2.86
N ASN A 147 -2.32 -8.69 -2.68
CA ASN A 147 -3.09 -9.52 -3.58
C ASN A 147 -3.89 -10.54 -2.74
N ARG A 148 -5.21 -10.55 -2.88
CA ARG A 148 -6.12 -11.37 -2.05
C ARG A 148 -6.90 -12.41 -2.84
#